data_AF-A0A7L0VXV0-F1
#
_entry.id   AF-A0A7L0VXV0-F1
#
_cell.length_a   1.000
_cell.length_b   1.000
_cell.length_c   1.000
_cell.angle_alpha   90.00
_cell.angle_beta   90.00
_cell.angle_gamma   90.00
#
_symmetry.space_group_name_H-M   'P 1'
#
loop_
_entity.id
_entity.type
_entity.pdbx_description
1 polymer ?
#
loop_
_entity_poly.entity_id
_entity_poly.type
_entity_poly.pdbx_seq_one_letter_code
_entity_poly.pdbx_strand_id
1 'polypeptide(L)'
;VHGLVRSAQPCARGRHGEGGAGIAGAGRLLPVQVLASNRLTYETVAQRLIVTVVPAPGGEPQYQGEFLVGNRNVEELLPAAARELFGQAVAGIWEQDDVSIINITSALDRGGRVPLPIEGHKEGVYVKVGSHAAFSPCLAAAASAQSRFRCRLGQQPLASCYDTFAPHFAIHWCNLTLLQVLPGPTASGPVWGPGVLEEGSDFQPPTTSPAGDLLPGFLLTLLVPLAVAALLCLLLGHLMCCRREGV
;
A
#
# COMPACT_ATOMS: atom_id res chain seq x y z
N VAL A 1 -12.34 0.17 -16.55
CA VAL A 1 -10.99 0.04 -17.15
C VAL A 1 -10.24 1.35 -16.95
N HIS A 2 -9.27 1.29 -16.04
CA HIS A 2 -8.08 2.13 -15.85
C HIS A 2 -8.15 3.66 -15.84
N GLY A 3 -7.87 4.23 -14.66
CA GLY A 3 -7.36 5.59 -14.57
C GLY A 3 -7.52 6.32 -13.23
N LEU A 4 -7.41 5.67 -12.07
CA LEU A 4 -7.29 6.41 -10.81
C LEU A 4 -5.88 7.02 -10.71
N VAL A 5 -5.80 8.35 -10.66
CA VAL A 5 -4.60 9.04 -10.19
C VAL A 5 -4.71 9.10 -8.66
N ARG A 6 -3.89 8.32 -7.96
CA ARG A 6 -3.80 8.36 -6.49
C ARG A 6 -2.79 9.43 -6.09
N SER A 7 -3.26 10.49 -5.45
CA SER A 7 -2.41 11.41 -4.70
C SER A 7 -2.75 11.25 -3.22
N ALA A 8 -1.76 10.82 -2.42
CA ALA A 8 -1.85 10.76 -0.98
C ALA A 8 -1.11 11.97 -0.40
N GLN A 9 -1.81 12.81 0.35
CA GLN A 9 -1.25 13.99 1.00
C GLN A 9 -1.61 13.94 2.49
N PRO A 10 -0.66 14.01 3.43
CA PRO A 10 -0.98 14.06 4.85
C PRO A 10 -1.78 15.33 5.24
N CYS A 11 -2.65 15.27 6.25
CA CYS A 11 -3.48 16.42 6.67
C CYS A 11 -3.18 16.89 8.10
N ALA A 12 -2.82 18.17 8.26
CA ALA A 12 -2.50 18.83 9.53
C ALA A 12 -3.65 18.85 10.57
N ARG A 13 -3.26 19.04 11.84
CA ARG A 13 -4.09 19.02 13.06
C ARG A 13 -4.50 20.45 13.45
N GLY A 14 -5.79 20.67 13.69
CA GLY A 14 -6.31 21.91 14.29
C GLY A 14 -6.05 21.94 15.80
N ARG A 15 -5.62 23.10 16.29
CA ARG A 15 -5.24 23.38 17.69
C ARG A 15 -6.50 23.51 18.55
N HIS A 16 -6.65 22.67 19.57
CA HIS A 16 -7.41 23.01 20.78
C HIS A 16 -6.59 22.49 21.97
N GLY A 17 -6.15 23.42 22.81
CA GLY A 17 -5.44 23.13 24.03
C GLY A 17 -6.41 22.87 25.16
N GLU A 18 -6.15 21.80 25.92
CA GLU A 18 -6.45 21.75 27.35
C GLU A 18 -5.51 20.72 27.99
N GLY A 19 -4.92 21.11 29.12
CA GLY A 19 -3.90 20.34 29.82
C GLY A 19 -4.48 19.09 30.48
N GLY A 20 -3.74 18.00 30.38
CA GLY A 20 -4.02 16.76 31.10
C GLY A 20 -2.77 15.88 31.12
N ALA A 21 -2.23 15.66 32.31
CA ALA A 21 -1.17 14.69 32.55
C ALA A 21 -1.66 13.29 32.14
N GLY A 22 -0.88 12.53 31.37
CA GLY A 22 -1.27 11.17 31.03
C GLY A 22 -0.35 10.43 30.04
N ILE A 23 0.39 9.48 30.61
CA ILE A 23 0.75 8.17 30.04
C ILE A 23 1.85 8.14 28.95
N ALA A 24 3.03 7.68 29.37
CA ALA A 24 4.07 7.16 28.48
C ALA A 24 3.50 5.96 27.69
N GLY A 25 3.29 6.13 26.39
CA GLY A 25 2.73 5.07 25.52
C GLY A 25 1.92 5.57 24.31
N ALA A 26 1.75 6.87 24.12
CA ALA A 26 1.00 7.38 22.97
C ALA A 26 1.83 7.28 21.68
N GLY A 27 1.53 6.29 20.83
CA GLY A 27 2.09 6.18 19.48
C GLY A 27 1.87 7.45 18.64
N ARG A 28 2.77 7.71 17.69
CA ARG A 28 2.71 8.88 16.80
C ARG A 28 1.55 8.71 15.82
N LEU A 29 0.59 9.64 15.84
CA LEU A 29 -0.52 9.67 14.88
C LEU A 29 -0.10 10.39 13.59
N LEU A 30 -0.20 9.70 12.46
CA LEU A 30 0.10 10.18 11.12
C LEU A 30 -1.21 10.24 10.30
N PRO A 31 -1.84 11.42 10.18
CA PRO A 31 -3.02 11.59 9.37
C PRO A 31 -2.67 11.64 7.88
N VAL A 32 -3.13 10.66 7.10
CA VAL A 32 -3.01 10.59 5.64
C VAL A 32 -4.35 10.95 5.01
N GLN A 33 -4.41 11.92 4.10
CA GLN A 33 -5.59 12.16 3.28
C GLN A 33 -5.37 11.56 1.89
N VAL A 34 -6.33 10.76 1.45
CA VAL A 34 -6.37 10.19 0.11
C VAL A 34 -7.41 10.96 -0.68
N LEU A 35 -6.96 11.62 -1.75
CA LEU A 35 -7.84 12.30 -2.69
C LEU A 35 -7.97 11.42 -3.94
N ALA A 36 -9.19 11.06 -4.29
CA ALA A 36 -9.52 10.34 -5.51
C ALA A 36 -10.39 11.24 -6.39
N SER A 37 -10.11 11.28 -7.68
CA SER A 37 -10.95 11.96 -8.68
C SER A 37 -11.44 10.96 -9.73
N ASN A 38 -12.72 11.05 -10.05
CA ASN A 38 -13.29 10.32 -11.18
C ASN A 38 -12.87 11.01 -12.47
N ARG A 39 -12.21 10.29 -13.38
CA ARG A 39 -11.75 10.86 -14.66
C ARG A 39 -12.88 11.25 -15.63
N LEU A 40 -14.06 10.65 -15.50
CA LEU A 40 -15.17 10.87 -16.42
C LEU A 40 -16.13 11.94 -15.90
N THR A 41 -16.43 11.92 -14.60
CA THR A 41 -17.37 12.87 -13.97
C THR A 41 -16.67 14.06 -13.31
N TYR A 42 -15.33 14.01 -13.16
CA TYR A 42 -14.51 14.98 -12.42
C TYR A 42 -14.88 15.14 -10.95
N GLU A 43 -15.77 14.29 -10.42
CA GLU A 43 -16.11 14.26 -9.01
C GLU A 43 -14.90 13.87 -8.17
N THR A 44 -14.73 14.53 -7.03
CA THR A 44 -13.63 14.29 -6.09
C THR A 44 -14.16 13.72 -4.79
N VAL A 45 -13.47 12.72 -4.25
CA VAL A 45 -13.72 12.14 -2.93
C VAL A 45 -12.43 12.22 -2.12
N ALA A 46 -12.52 12.77 -0.92
CA ALA A 46 -11.41 12.82 0.03
C ALA A 46 -11.71 11.92 1.22
N GLN A 47 -10.76 11.06 1.58
CA GLN A 47 -10.87 10.20 2.76
C GLN A 47 -9.65 10.41 3.66
N ARG A 48 -9.88 10.59 4.95
CA ARG A 48 -8.80 10.73 5.95
C ARG A 48 -8.56 9.38 6.62
N LEU A 49 -7.34 8.88 6.53
CA LEU A 49 -6.82 7.73 7.25
C LEU A 49 -5.93 8.23 8.39
N ILE A 50 -6.03 7.61 9.56
CA ILE A 50 -5.15 7.90 10.69
C ILE A 50 -4.28 6.66 10.89
N VAL A 51 -2.98 6.80 10.63
CA VAL A 51 -1.99 5.75 10.85
C VAL A 51 -1.33 5.98 12.20
N THR A 52 -1.46 5.04 13.12
CA THR A 52 -0.78 5.11 14.42
C THR A 52 0.51 4.33 14.35
N VAL A 53 1.65 4.99 14.51
CA VAL A 53 2.95 4.35 14.60
C VAL A 53 3.28 4.13 16.06
N VAL A 54 3.27 2.87 16.48
CA VAL A 54 3.72 2.44 17.80
C VAL A 54 5.06 1.73 17.65
N PRO A 55 6.07 2.06 18.47
CA PRO A 55 7.29 1.25 18.54
C PRO A 55 6.94 -0.19 18.89
N ALA A 56 7.57 -1.15 18.21
CA ALA A 56 7.37 -2.56 18.53
C ALA A 56 7.90 -2.85 19.95
N PRO A 57 7.09 -3.47 20.83
CA PRO A 57 7.56 -3.85 22.16
C PRO A 57 8.73 -4.85 22.01
N GLY A 58 9.89 -4.53 22.56
CA GLY A 58 11.09 -5.39 22.48
C GLY A 58 12.00 -5.15 21.27
N GLY A 59 11.74 -4.14 20.44
CA GLY A 59 12.56 -3.85 19.25
C GLY A 59 12.29 -4.78 18.07
N GLU A 60 13.18 -4.81 17.07
CA GLU A 60 12.98 -5.67 15.90
C GLU A 60 13.13 -7.16 16.27
N PRO A 61 12.23 -8.04 15.79
CA PRO A 61 12.30 -9.47 16.07
C PRO A 61 13.53 -10.09 15.41
N GLN A 62 14.28 -10.88 16.19
CA GLN A 62 15.51 -11.54 15.74
C GLN A 62 15.23 -12.74 14.83
N TYR A 63 14.13 -13.45 15.06
CA TYR A 63 13.75 -14.61 14.24
C TYR A 63 12.62 -14.20 13.32
N GLN A 64 12.88 -14.24 12.02
CA GLN A 64 11.93 -13.81 11.00
C GLN A 64 11.64 -14.95 10.04
N GLY A 65 10.38 -15.12 9.69
CA GLY A 65 9.90 -16.14 8.76
C GLY A 65 9.09 -15.48 7.66
N GLU A 66 9.22 -15.97 6.43
CA GLU A 66 8.45 -15.49 5.30
C GLU A 66 7.65 -16.62 4.66
N PHE A 67 6.34 -16.40 4.60
CA PHE A 67 5.35 -17.36 4.12
C PHE A 67 4.75 -16.87 2.82
N LEU A 68 4.71 -17.73 1.80
CA LEU A 68 3.94 -17.46 0.59
C LEU A 68 2.52 -18.03 0.75
N VAL A 69 1.54 -17.12 0.81
CA VAL A 69 0.11 -17.44 0.83
C VAL A 69 -0.42 -17.42 -0.60
N GLY A 70 -0.80 -18.57 -1.14
CA GLY A 70 -1.20 -18.70 -2.55
C GLY A 70 -2.65 -18.32 -2.85
N ASN A 71 -3.54 -18.37 -1.86
CA ASN A 71 -4.99 -18.19 -2.05
C ASN A 71 -5.51 -16.79 -1.64
N ARG A 72 -4.65 -15.78 -1.59
CA ARG A 72 -4.99 -14.41 -1.18
C ARG A 72 -4.30 -13.37 -2.06
N ASN A 73 -4.90 -12.19 -2.14
CA ASN A 73 -4.28 -10.96 -2.64
C ASN A 73 -3.94 -10.04 -1.47
N VAL A 74 -3.12 -9.00 -1.70
CA VAL A 74 -2.69 -8.07 -0.65
C VAL A 74 -3.91 -7.41 0.01
N GLU A 75 -4.87 -6.98 -0.80
CA GLU A 75 -6.11 -6.33 -0.34
C GLU A 75 -6.95 -7.20 0.58
N GLU A 76 -6.85 -8.52 0.48
CA GLU A 76 -7.58 -9.48 1.31
C GLU A 76 -6.87 -9.76 2.65
N LEU A 77 -5.56 -9.52 2.72
CA LEU A 77 -4.75 -9.70 3.92
C LEU A 77 -4.50 -8.40 4.70
N LEU A 78 -4.76 -7.23 4.12
CA LEU A 78 -4.64 -5.93 4.83
C LEU A 78 -5.67 -5.72 5.97
N PRO A 79 -6.94 -6.17 5.87
CA PRO A 79 -7.92 -5.97 6.94
C PRO A 79 -7.48 -6.58 8.28
N ALA A 80 -7.81 -5.90 9.39
CA ALA A 80 -7.39 -6.34 10.72
C ALA A 80 -7.81 -7.78 11.05
N ALA A 81 -9.06 -8.16 10.73
CA ALA A 81 -9.55 -9.51 10.97
C ALA A 81 -8.74 -10.60 10.24
N ALA A 82 -8.30 -10.34 9.01
CA ALA A 82 -7.47 -11.28 8.25
C ALA A 82 -6.05 -11.39 8.83
N ARG A 83 -5.47 -10.25 9.25
CA ARG A 83 -4.15 -10.21 9.91
C ARG A 83 -4.15 -10.93 11.24
N GLU A 84 -5.17 -10.74 12.07
CA GLU A 84 -5.33 -11.44 13.35
C GLU A 84 -5.47 -12.95 13.14
N LEU A 85 -6.33 -13.38 12.21
CA LEU A 85 -6.50 -14.81 11.90
C LEU A 85 -5.20 -15.45 11.41
N PHE A 86 -4.47 -14.75 10.53
CA PHE A 86 -3.16 -15.23 10.07
C PHE A 86 -2.14 -15.25 11.20
N GLY A 87 -2.10 -14.19 12.02
CA GLY A 87 -1.22 -14.09 13.18
C GLY A 87 -1.42 -15.23 14.18
N GLN A 88 -2.66 -15.60 14.47
CA GLN A 88 -3.00 -16.74 15.33
C GLN A 88 -2.52 -18.08 14.75
N ALA A 89 -2.71 -18.30 13.44
CA ALA A 89 -2.22 -19.50 12.78
C ALA A 89 -0.69 -19.60 12.83
N VAL A 90 -0.01 -18.47 12.64
CA VAL A 90 1.46 -18.38 12.76
C VAL A 90 1.90 -18.61 14.21
N ALA A 91 1.26 -17.97 15.19
CA ALA A 91 1.55 -18.18 16.61
C ALA A 91 1.44 -19.66 17.00
N GLY A 92 0.42 -20.36 16.48
CA GLY A 92 0.24 -21.79 16.68
C GLY A 92 1.38 -22.65 16.14
N ILE A 93 1.89 -22.37 14.94
CA ILE A 93 3.05 -23.13 14.39
C ILE A 93 4.39 -22.69 14.97
N TRP A 94 4.49 -21.46 15.47
CA TRP A 94 5.69 -20.94 16.10
C TRP A 94 5.78 -21.36 17.57
N GLU A 95 4.66 -21.80 18.16
CA GLU A 95 4.49 -22.15 19.58
C GLU A 95 4.79 -20.96 20.50
N GLN A 96 4.48 -19.74 20.04
CA GLN A 96 4.78 -18.48 20.72
C GLN A 96 3.69 -17.44 20.45
N ASP A 97 3.40 -16.62 21.46
CA ASP A 97 2.39 -15.56 21.39
C ASP A 97 2.98 -14.19 20.97
N ASP A 98 4.31 -14.06 20.90
CA ASP A 98 5.03 -12.82 20.57
C ASP A 98 5.24 -12.62 19.05
N VAL A 99 4.49 -13.35 18.21
CA VAL A 99 4.63 -13.26 16.75
C VAL A 99 3.90 -12.04 16.20
N SER A 100 4.60 -11.25 15.40
CA SER A 100 4.05 -10.07 14.72
C SER A 100 4.29 -10.11 13.21
N ILE A 101 3.34 -9.56 12.46
CA ILE A 101 3.49 -9.38 11.01
C ILE A 101 4.34 -8.14 10.76
N ILE A 102 5.47 -8.32 10.08
CA ILE A 102 6.46 -7.27 9.77
C ILE A 102 6.15 -6.63 8.41
N ASN A 103 5.85 -7.45 7.39
CA ASN A 103 5.64 -6.98 6.03
C ASN A 103 4.66 -7.89 5.27
N ILE A 104 3.91 -7.30 4.35
CA ILE A 104 3.00 -7.98 3.43
C ILE A 104 3.32 -7.44 2.04
N THR A 105 3.74 -8.31 1.12
CA THR A 105 4.18 -7.93 -0.23
C THR A 105 3.48 -8.80 -1.27
N SER A 106 3.05 -8.22 -2.39
CA SER A 106 2.48 -9.01 -3.48
C SER A 106 3.54 -9.94 -4.06
N ALA A 107 3.15 -11.16 -4.46
CA ALA A 107 4.05 -12.03 -5.20
C ALA A 107 4.47 -11.42 -6.56
N LEU A 108 3.68 -10.50 -7.11
CA LEU A 108 4.01 -9.77 -8.34
C LEU A 108 5.22 -8.85 -8.20
N ASP A 109 5.34 -8.19 -7.05
CA ASP A 109 6.45 -7.26 -6.77
C ASP A 109 7.82 -7.98 -6.74
N ARG A 110 7.82 -9.32 -6.67
CA ARG A 110 9.03 -10.16 -6.69
C ARG A 110 9.27 -10.86 -8.04
N GLY A 111 8.77 -10.28 -9.12
CA GLY A 111 8.95 -10.82 -10.47
C GLY A 111 7.89 -11.87 -10.85
N GLY A 112 6.79 -11.93 -10.11
CA GLY A 112 5.60 -12.66 -10.55
C GLY A 112 5.02 -11.99 -11.81
N ARG A 113 4.53 -12.81 -12.76
CA ARG A 113 3.79 -12.29 -13.90
C ARG A 113 2.41 -11.86 -13.41
N VAL A 114 1.94 -10.68 -13.83
CA VAL A 114 0.56 -10.25 -13.60
C VAL A 114 -0.36 -11.37 -14.08
N PRO A 115 -1.17 -12.00 -13.20
CA PRO A 115 -2.00 -13.11 -13.60
C PRO A 115 -3.04 -12.57 -14.56
N LEU A 116 -3.40 -13.37 -15.56
CA LEU A 116 -4.63 -13.11 -16.28
C LEU A 116 -5.77 -13.10 -15.26
N PRO A 117 -6.75 -12.19 -15.37
CA PRO A 117 -7.91 -12.15 -14.48
C PRO A 117 -8.80 -13.38 -14.74
N ILE A 118 -8.39 -14.52 -14.21
CA ILE A 118 -9.08 -15.80 -14.23
C ILE A 118 -9.75 -15.96 -12.87
N GLU A 119 -11.04 -16.24 -12.85
CA GLU A 119 -11.75 -16.46 -11.59
C GLU A 119 -11.10 -17.57 -10.76
N GLY A 120 -11.01 -17.34 -9.45
CA GLY A 120 -10.40 -18.26 -8.49
C GLY A 120 -8.87 -18.25 -8.44
N HIS A 121 -8.17 -17.55 -9.34
CA HIS A 121 -6.72 -17.42 -9.28
C HIS A 121 -6.34 -16.13 -8.55
N LYS A 122 -5.50 -16.27 -7.52
CA LYS A 122 -4.95 -15.16 -6.74
C LYS A 122 -3.47 -14.98 -7.08
N GLU A 123 -2.99 -13.75 -6.94
CA GLU A 123 -1.58 -13.41 -7.19
C GLU A 123 -0.65 -14.12 -6.20
N GLY A 124 -1.14 -14.30 -4.98
CA GLY A 124 -0.35 -14.76 -3.85
C GLY A 124 0.36 -13.61 -3.15
N VAL A 125 0.65 -13.80 -1.88
CA VAL A 125 1.21 -12.77 -1.00
C VAL A 125 2.32 -13.35 -0.16
N TYR A 126 3.46 -12.67 -0.12
CA TYR A 126 4.52 -12.94 0.85
C TYR A 126 4.20 -12.20 2.15
N VAL A 127 4.01 -12.96 3.22
CA VAL A 127 3.82 -12.42 4.57
C VAL A 127 5.06 -12.72 5.38
N LYS A 128 5.76 -11.65 5.77
CA LYS A 128 6.92 -11.71 6.65
C LYS A 128 6.46 -11.49 8.08
N VAL A 129 6.82 -12.41 8.95
CA VAL A 129 6.51 -12.39 10.39
C VAL A 129 7.79 -12.49 11.18
N GLY A 130 7.75 -12.12 12.45
CA GLY A 130 8.86 -12.38 13.36
C GLY A 130 8.47 -12.45 14.81
N SER A 131 9.37 -13.05 15.58
CA SER A 131 9.31 -13.30 17.00
C SER A 131 10.70 -13.09 17.62
N HIS A 132 10.76 -12.83 18.91
CA HIS A 132 12.00 -12.78 19.66
C HIS A 132 12.46 -14.19 20.07
N ALA A 133 11.56 -15.17 20.04
CA ALA A 133 11.84 -16.57 20.30
C ALA A 133 12.26 -17.34 19.04
N ALA A 134 13.08 -18.37 19.25
CA ALA A 134 13.59 -19.23 18.19
C ALA A 134 12.47 -20.02 17.49
N PHE A 135 12.75 -20.50 16.28
CA PHE A 135 11.80 -21.29 15.50
C PHE A 135 11.41 -22.60 16.20
N SER A 136 10.14 -22.97 16.11
CA SER A 136 9.66 -24.27 16.57
C SER A 136 10.33 -25.44 15.82
N PRO A 137 10.35 -26.65 16.39
CA PRO A 137 10.86 -27.83 15.71
C PRO A 137 10.15 -28.10 14.38
N CYS A 138 8.86 -27.78 14.27
CA CYS A 138 8.12 -27.93 13.01
C CYS A 138 8.66 -27.00 11.94
N LEU A 139 8.85 -25.71 12.25
CA LEU A 139 9.36 -24.73 11.29
C LEU A 139 10.79 -25.04 10.87
N ALA A 140 11.64 -25.44 11.83
CA ALA A 140 13.00 -25.88 11.55
C ALA A 140 13.03 -27.11 10.60
N ALA A 141 12.14 -28.08 10.79
CA ALA A 141 12.00 -29.23 9.90
C ALA A 141 11.48 -28.82 8.51
N ALA A 142 10.48 -27.93 8.44
CA ALA A 142 9.90 -27.44 7.20
C ALA A 142 10.95 -26.72 6.33
N ALA A 143 11.84 -25.96 6.95
CA ALA A 143 12.92 -25.22 6.26
C ALA A 143 14.24 -26.02 6.12
N SER A 144 14.27 -27.30 6.51
CA SER A 144 15.48 -28.12 6.48
C SER A 144 16.00 -28.40 5.06
N ALA A 145 17.28 -28.78 4.95
CA ALA A 145 17.88 -29.16 3.65
C ALA A 145 17.16 -30.34 2.98
N GLN A 146 16.63 -31.25 3.79
CA GLN A 146 15.88 -32.43 3.33
C GLN A 146 14.52 -32.02 2.77
N SER A 147 13.82 -31.07 3.42
CA SER A 147 12.61 -30.44 2.90
C SER A 147 12.85 -29.72 1.57
N ARG A 148 13.95 -28.95 1.46
CA ARG A 148 14.34 -28.30 0.19
C ARG A 148 14.64 -29.31 -0.92
N PHE A 149 15.23 -30.46 -0.59
CA PHE A 149 15.45 -31.54 -1.54
C PHE A 149 14.12 -32.15 -2.03
N ARG A 150 13.18 -32.43 -1.12
CA ARG A 150 11.84 -32.91 -1.48
C ARG A 150 11.09 -31.93 -2.38
N CYS A 151 11.13 -30.64 -2.05
CA CYS A 151 10.54 -29.59 -2.88
C CYS A 151 11.09 -29.57 -4.31
N ARG A 152 12.40 -29.80 -4.49
CA ARG A 152 13.02 -29.91 -5.83
C ARG A 152 12.53 -31.14 -6.61
N LEU A 153 12.10 -32.19 -5.92
CA LEU A 153 11.50 -33.38 -6.51
C LEU A 153 9.97 -33.25 -6.68
N GLY A 154 9.38 -32.09 -6.39
CA GLY A 154 7.92 -31.90 -6.39
C GLY A 154 7.20 -32.63 -5.26
N GLN A 155 7.92 -33.06 -4.21
CA GLN A 155 7.37 -33.72 -3.04
C GLN A 155 7.12 -32.71 -1.92
N GLN A 156 6.17 -33.04 -1.04
CA GLN A 156 5.84 -32.22 0.12
C GLN A 156 7.02 -32.20 1.13
N PRO A 157 7.32 -31.05 1.78
CA PRO A 157 8.44 -30.97 2.71
C PRO A 157 8.20 -31.81 3.97
N LEU A 158 9.18 -31.88 4.88
CA LEU A 158 9.04 -32.50 6.20
C LEU A 158 8.52 -31.49 7.22
N ALA A 159 7.20 -31.40 7.39
CA ALA A 159 6.59 -30.63 8.48
C ALA A 159 5.35 -31.36 8.97
N SER A 160 5.08 -31.29 10.26
CA SER A 160 3.88 -31.85 10.88
C SER A 160 2.75 -30.83 10.99
N CYS A 161 3.05 -29.54 10.83
CA CYS A 161 2.15 -28.42 11.11
C CYS A 161 1.46 -27.83 9.86
N TYR A 162 1.42 -28.57 8.75
CA TYR A 162 0.86 -28.11 7.48
C TYR A 162 -0.60 -27.70 7.55
N ASP A 163 -1.37 -28.36 8.41
CA ASP A 163 -2.82 -28.21 8.47
C ASP A 163 -3.27 -26.99 9.29
N THR A 164 -2.36 -26.35 10.05
CA THR A 164 -2.67 -25.23 10.95
C THR A 164 -3.27 -24.02 10.23
N PHE A 165 -2.93 -23.85 8.95
CA PHE A 165 -3.41 -22.74 8.13
C PHE A 165 -4.72 -23.05 7.40
N ALA A 166 -5.09 -24.33 7.28
CA ALA A 166 -6.31 -24.74 6.61
C ALA A 166 -7.54 -24.47 7.49
N PRO A 167 -8.71 -24.15 6.90
CA PRO A 167 -8.97 -23.99 5.46
C PRO A 167 -8.68 -22.56 4.94
N HIS A 168 -8.28 -21.64 5.81
CA HIS A 168 -8.28 -20.20 5.50
C HIS A 168 -7.11 -19.78 4.61
N PHE A 169 -5.94 -20.36 4.78
CA PHE A 169 -4.73 -19.98 4.06
C PHE A 169 -4.04 -21.19 3.42
N ALA A 170 -3.74 -21.09 2.13
CA ALA A 170 -2.98 -22.07 1.39
C ALA A 170 -1.51 -21.65 1.36
N ILE A 171 -0.70 -22.24 2.24
CA ILE A 171 0.72 -21.91 2.35
C ILE A 171 1.54 -22.75 1.37
N HIS A 172 2.38 -22.08 0.57
CA HIS A 172 3.39 -22.73 -0.27
C HIS A 172 4.66 -22.98 0.55
N TRP A 173 4.69 -24.12 1.24
CA TRP A 173 5.76 -24.49 2.16
C TRP A 173 7.16 -24.61 1.53
N CYS A 174 7.23 -24.91 0.23
CA CYS A 174 8.50 -24.93 -0.49
C CYS A 174 9.12 -23.53 -0.69
N ASN A 175 8.36 -22.47 -0.43
CA ASN A 175 8.80 -21.08 -0.49
C ASN A 175 9.01 -20.48 0.91
N LEU A 176 8.91 -21.30 1.97
CA LEU A 176 9.19 -20.87 3.34
C LEU A 176 10.67 -20.49 3.47
N THR A 177 10.93 -19.28 3.95
CA THR A 177 12.28 -18.84 4.33
C THR A 177 12.30 -18.47 5.80
N LEU A 178 13.32 -18.94 6.53
CA LEU A 178 13.55 -18.64 7.93
C LEU A 178 14.92 -17.96 8.04
N LEU A 179 14.94 -16.81 8.70
CA LEU A 179 16.11 -15.95 8.83
C LEU A 179 16.28 -15.54 10.30
N GLN A 180 17.49 -15.72 10.82
CA GLN A 180 17.88 -15.11 12.08
C GLN A 180 18.64 -13.82 11.76
N VAL A 181 18.04 -12.69 12.12
CA VAL A 181 18.62 -11.36 12.00
C VAL A 181 19.45 -11.11 13.24
N LEU A 182 20.78 -11.11 13.07
CA LEU A 182 21.69 -10.66 14.12
C LEU A 182 21.59 -9.12 14.20
N PRO A 183 21.58 -8.51 15.39
CA PRO A 183 21.63 -7.06 15.50
C PRO A 183 22.86 -6.53 14.77
N GLY A 184 22.63 -5.92 13.61
CA GLY A 184 23.68 -5.21 12.88
C GLY A 184 24.07 -3.94 13.64
N PRO A 185 25.28 -3.40 13.41
CA PRO A 185 25.56 -2.03 13.83
C PRO A 185 24.46 -1.16 13.22
N THR A 186 23.81 -0.34 14.05
CA THR A 186 22.73 0.57 13.66
C THR A 186 23.11 1.20 12.33
N ALA A 187 22.48 0.74 11.24
CA ALA A 187 22.80 1.26 9.93
C ALA A 187 22.54 2.76 10.04
N SER A 188 23.56 3.57 9.74
CA SER A 188 23.41 5.01 9.56
C SER A 188 22.17 5.17 8.69
N GLY A 189 21.12 5.77 9.25
CA GLY A 189 19.86 5.95 8.52
C GLY A 189 20.16 6.54 7.15
N PRO A 190 19.31 6.28 6.13
CA PRO A 190 19.52 6.83 4.80
C PRO A 190 19.80 8.33 4.94
N VAL A 191 20.82 8.83 4.24
CA VAL A 191 21.12 10.27 4.22
C VAL A 191 19.87 10.95 3.70
N TRP A 192 19.14 11.56 4.63
CA TRP A 192 17.83 12.14 4.35
C TRP A 192 18.06 13.34 3.43
N GLY A 193 17.41 13.33 2.27
CA GLY A 193 17.40 14.49 1.39
C GLY A 193 16.65 15.66 2.04
N PRO A 194 16.83 16.90 1.55
CA PRO A 194 16.25 18.12 2.14
C PRO A 194 14.71 18.18 2.16
N GLY A 195 14.01 17.13 1.68
CA GLY A 195 12.55 17.01 1.70
C GLY A 195 11.99 16.15 2.83
N VAL A 196 12.83 15.63 3.72
CA VAL A 196 12.43 14.81 4.87
C VAL A 196 12.34 15.71 6.09
N LEU A 197 11.20 15.69 6.77
CA LEU A 197 11.01 16.47 8.00
C LEU A 197 11.78 15.84 9.16
N GLU A 198 12.48 16.71 9.90
CA GLU A 198 13.20 16.37 11.12
C GLU A 198 12.26 15.76 12.17
N GLU A 199 12.79 14.84 12.98
CA GLU A 199 12.08 14.18 14.08
C GLU A 199 11.46 15.26 15.02
N GLY A 200 10.13 15.30 15.10
CA GLY A 200 9.38 16.28 15.92
C GLY A 200 8.94 17.55 15.19
N SER A 201 9.27 17.74 13.92
CA SER A 201 8.70 18.81 13.10
C SER A 201 7.34 18.39 12.51
N ASP A 202 6.36 19.29 12.58
CA ASP A 202 5.03 19.06 12.03
C ASP A 202 5.06 19.20 10.50
N PHE A 203 4.63 18.14 9.79
CA PHE A 203 4.38 18.21 8.36
C PHE A 203 3.24 19.23 8.14
N GLN A 204 3.60 20.40 7.62
CA GLN A 204 2.67 21.48 7.26
C GLN A 204 2.57 21.56 5.73
N PRO A 205 1.85 20.61 5.10
CA PRO A 205 1.54 20.73 3.70
C PRO A 205 0.63 21.96 3.53
N PRO A 206 0.64 22.60 2.36
CA PRO A 206 -0.40 23.56 2.02
C PRO A 206 -1.77 22.90 2.27
N THR A 207 -2.47 23.34 3.32
CA THR A 207 -3.75 22.76 3.78
C THR A 207 -4.89 23.04 2.81
N THR A 208 -4.64 23.92 1.85
CA THR A 208 -5.50 24.23 0.74
C THR A 208 -4.76 23.84 -0.53
N SER A 209 -5.09 22.70 -1.12
CA SER A 209 -5.12 22.67 -2.58
C SER A 209 -6.32 23.53 -2.92
N PRO A 210 -6.15 24.79 -3.40
CA PRO A 210 -7.32 25.54 -3.86
C PRO A 210 -8.01 24.63 -4.86
N ALA A 211 -9.29 24.35 -4.67
CA ALA A 211 -10.08 23.70 -5.70
C ALA A 211 -9.82 24.53 -6.96
N GLY A 212 -9.03 23.98 -7.89
CA GLY A 212 -8.62 24.75 -9.04
C GLY A 212 -9.91 25.14 -9.73
N ASP A 213 -10.23 26.43 -9.77
CA ASP A 213 -11.40 26.90 -10.51
C ASP A 213 -11.13 26.57 -11.97
N LEU A 214 -11.66 25.44 -12.43
CA LEU A 214 -11.56 24.96 -13.81
C LEU A 214 -12.48 25.76 -14.74
N LEU A 215 -13.42 26.53 -14.16
CA LEU A 215 -14.37 27.39 -14.85
C LEU A 215 -13.70 28.37 -15.83
N PRO A 216 -12.67 29.16 -15.46
CA PRO A 216 -11.95 30.02 -16.40
C PRO A 216 -11.28 29.25 -17.55
N GLY A 217 -10.70 28.08 -17.27
CA GLY A 217 -10.09 27.23 -18.31
C GLY A 217 -11.14 26.72 -19.31
N PHE A 218 -12.30 26.29 -18.81
CA PHE A 218 -13.44 25.84 -19.62
C PHE A 218 -14.06 26.97 -20.45
N LEU A 219 -14.22 28.16 -19.87
CA LEU A 219 -14.73 29.33 -20.60
C LEU A 219 -13.78 29.76 -21.71
N LEU A 220 -12.46 29.72 -21.46
CA LEU A 220 -11.46 30.08 -22.46
C LEU A 220 -11.44 29.09 -23.64
N THR A 221 -11.51 27.78 -23.36
CA THR A 221 -11.54 26.74 -24.42
C THR A 221 -12.84 26.76 -25.23
N LEU A 222 -13.94 27.28 -24.69
CA LEU A 222 -15.22 27.39 -25.39
C LEU A 222 -15.40 28.72 -26.14
N LEU A 223 -15.08 29.85 -25.51
CA LEU A 223 -15.30 31.18 -26.06
C LEU A 223 -14.31 31.53 -27.17
N VAL A 224 -13.06 31.10 -27.08
CA VAL A 224 -12.04 31.43 -28.10
C VAL A 224 -12.40 30.82 -29.47
N PRO A 225 -12.72 29.52 -29.60
CA PRO A 225 -13.16 28.96 -30.88
C PRO A 225 -14.45 29.58 -31.41
N LEU A 226 -15.42 29.89 -30.53
CA LEU A 226 -16.67 30.55 -30.92
C LEU A 226 -16.42 31.96 -31.47
N ALA A 227 -15.55 32.74 -30.82
CA ALA A 227 -15.18 34.07 -31.29
C ALA A 227 -14.46 34.02 -32.65
N VAL A 228 -13.53 33.07 -32.83
CA VAL A 228 -12.85 32.85 -34.11
C VAL A 228 -13.85 32.45 -35.20
N ALA A 229 -14.76 31.51 -34.91
CA ALA A 229 -15.80 31.10 -35.85
C ALA A 229 -16.71 32.28 -36.23
N ALA A 230 -17.16 33.08 -35.26
CA ALA A 230 -17.97 34.26 -35.51
C ALA A 230 -17.23 35.29 -36.38
N LEU A 231 -15.94 35.53 -36.11
CA LEU A 231 -15.11 36.45 -36.89
C LEU A 231 -14.97 35.97 -38.34
N LEU A 232 -14.73 34.67 -38.54
CA LEU A 232 -14.67 34.05 -39.87
C LEU A 232 -16.01 34.14 -40.59
N CYS A 233 -17.13 33.91 -39.90
CA CYS A 233 -18.47 34.07 -40.48
C CYS A 233 -18.76 35.52 -40.89
N LEU A 234 -18.38 36.51 -40.07
CA LEU A 234 -18.52 37.92 -40.41
C LEU A 234 -17.65 38.31 -41.61
N LEU A 235 -16.42 37.80 -41.66
CA LEU A 235 -15.48 38.08 -42.74
C LEU A 235 -15.94 37.44 -44.06
N LEU A 236 -16.40 36.19 -44.02
CA LEU A 236 -17.03 35.52 -45.16
C LEU A 236 -18.32 36.24 -45.60
N GLY A 237 -19.17 36.66 -44.65
CA GLY A 237 -20.37 37.43 -44.93
C GLY A 237 -20.04 38.77 -45.60
N HIS A 238 -19.02 39.47 -45.13
CA HIS A 238 -18.54 40.70 -45.75
C HIS A 238 -18.01 40.45 -47.17
N LEU A 239 -17.22 39.39 -47.39
CA LEU A 239 -16.73 39.04 -48.73
C LEU A 239 -17.88 38.64 -49.68
N MET A 240 -18.87 37.90 -49.21
CA MET A 240 -20.00 37.42 -50.02
C MET A 240 -21.07 38.48 -50.29
N CYS A 241 -21.34 39.38 -49.33
CA CYS A 241 -22.37 40.42 -49.46
C CYS A 241 -21.81 41.77 -49.92
N CYS A 242 -20.58 42.14 -49.54
CA CYS A 242 -20.01 43.46 -49.87
C CYS A 242 -19.01 43.42 -51.04
N ARG A 243 -18.49 42.25 -51.45
CA ARG A 243 -17.60 42.12 -52.62
C ARG A 243 -18.21 41.35 -53.79
N ARG A 244 -19.50 41.03 -53.75
CA ARG A 244 -20.22 40.56 -54.93
C ARG A 244 -20.56 41.77 -55.82
N GLU A 245 -19.54 42.31 -56.47
CA GLU A 245 -19.70 43.07 -57.71
C GLU A 245 -20.19 42.06 -58.76
N GLY A 246 -21.51 41.98 -58.86
CA GLY A 246 -22.26 41.24 -59.87
C GLY A 246 -23.47 42.05 -60.31
N VAL A 247 -23.24 43.33 -60.61
CA VAL A 247 -23.93 44.17 -61.61
C VAL A 247 -22.86 45.07 -62.22
#